data_AF-A0A286P470-F1
#
_entry.id   AF-A0A286P470-F1
#
_cell.length_a   1.000
_cell.length_b   1.000
_cell.length_c   1.000
_cell.angle_alpha   90.00
_cell.angle_beta   90.00
_cell.angle_gamma   90.00
#
_symmetry.space_group_name_H-M   'P 1'
#
loop_
_entity.id
_entity.type
_entity.pdbx_description
1 polymer ?
#
loop_
_entity_poly.entity_id
_entity_poly.type
_entity_poly.pdbx_seq_one_letter_code
_entity_poly.pdbx_strand_id
1 'polypeptide(L)'
;MRNTKNTWTPQRLAEWERTRARGKRRFIWTHGVLLWGGFMFVFSTVFFQHQVFGDVFSTQGNLPFRLMLGALVWTFVGYLYGRSKWQRNEQDYAEQMQSRNKNGSIS
;
A
#
# COMPACT_ATOMS: atom_id res chain seq x y z
N MET A 1 30.05 -2.79 -3.82
CA MET A 1 28.68 -2.50 -3.36
C MET A 1 27.84 -2.12 -4.56
N ARG A 2 26.76 -2.85 -4.88
CA ARG A 2 25.96 -2.64 -6.10
C ARG A 2 25.20 -1.30 -5.99
N ASN A 3 25.65 -0.30 -6.73
CA ASN A 3 24.95 0.97 -6.92
C ASN A 3 23.83 0.76 -7.94
N THR A 4 22.70 0.18 -7.50
CA THR A 4 21.48 0.15 -8.30
C THR A 4 20.84 1.52 -8.21
N LYS A 5 21.34 2.48 -9.00
CA LYS A 5 20.55 3.67 -9.31
C LYS A 5 19.24 3.17 -9.92
N ASN A 6 18.18 3.16 -9.13
CA ASN A 6 16.83 2.85 -9.57
C ASN A 6 16.34 4.04 -10.39
N THR A 7 16.93 4.25 -11.56
CA THR A 7 16.54 5.31 -12.48
C THR A 7 15.13 5.01 -12.92
N TRP A 8 14.18 5.82 -12.47
CA TRP A 8 12.83 5.70 -12.96
C TRP A 8 12.85 5.98 -14.45
N THR A 9 12.26 5.11 -15.26
CA THR A 9 12.09 5.39 -16.67
C THR A 9 11.21 6.65 -16.81
N PRO A 10 11.41 7.48 -17.85
CA PRO A 10 10.60 8.69 -18.06
C PRO A 10 9.10 8.37 -18.13
N GLN A 11 8.74 7.18 -18.60
CA GLN A 11 7.37 6.65 -18.60
C GLN A 11 6.82 6.51 -17.16
N ARG A 12 7.58 5.88 -16.26
CA ARG A 12 7.20 5.69 -14.85
C ARG A 12 7.10 7.02 -14.11
N LEU A 13 7.92 8.00 -14.50
CA LEU A 13 7.88 9.36 -13.97
C LEU A 13 6.56 10.08 -14.35
N ALA A 14 6.15 9.98 -15.62
CA ALA A 14 4.89 10.53 -16.10
C ALA A 14 3.66 9.83 -15.49
N GLU A 15 3.74 8.51 -15.29
CA GLU A 15 2.71 7.74 -14.57
C GLU A 15 2.59 8.17 -13.11
N TRP A 16 3.73 8.37 -12.42
CA TRP A 16 3.73 8.89 -11.06
C TRP A 16 3.13 10.29 -10.99
N GLU A 17 3.45 11.16 -11.94
CA GLU A 17 2.90 12.52 -12.00
C GLU A 17 1.38 12.52 -12.20
N ARG A 18 0.85 11.67 -13.08
CA ARG A 18 -0.60 11.44 -13.22
C ARG A 18 -1.22 10.90 -11.93
N THR A 19 -0.51 10.02 -11.23
CA THR A 19 -0.95 9.43 -9.96
C THR A 19 -0.94 10.48 -8.83
N ARG A 20 0.08 11.35 -8.81
CA ARG A 20 0.22 12.51 -7.93
C ARG A 20 -0.91 13.50 -8.12
N ALA A 21 -1.25 13.82 -9.37
CA ALA A 21 -2.35 14.72 -9.72
C ALA A 21 -3.72 14.22 -9.23
N ARG A 22 -3.92 12.90 -9.14
CA ARG A 22 -5.16 12.29 -8.60
C ARG A 22 -5.27 12.38 -7.06
N GLY A 23 -4.20 12.74 -6.38
CA GLY A 23 -4.18 13.03 -4.94
C GLY A 23 -3.81 11.84 -4.05
N LYS A 24 -2.96 12.14 -3.05
CA LYS A 24 -2.43 11.20 -2.05
C LYS A 24 -3.51 10.37 -1.35
N ARG A 25 -4.61 11.01 -0.94
CA ARG A 25 -5.70 10.35 -0.20
C ARG A 25 -6.37 9.28 -1.06
N ARG A 26 -6.65 9.55 -2.33
CA ARG A 26 -7.29 8.60 -3.24
C ARG A 26 -6.39 7.39 -3.51
N PHE A 27 -5.07 7.59 -3.66
CA PHE A 27 -4.11 6.51 -3.83
C PHE A 27 -4.04 5.60 -2.59
N ILE A 28 -3.94 6.18 -1.39
CA ILE A 28 -3.88 5.40 -0.15
C ILE A 28 -5.17 4.57 0.03
N TRP A 29 -6.33 5.16 -0.23
CA TRP A 29 -7.61 4.45 -0.11
C TRP A 29 -7.78 3.36 -1.17
N THR A 30 -7.43 3.61 -2.44
CA THR A 30 -7.59 2.58 -3.50
C THR A 30 -6.52 1.49 -3.46
N HIS A 31 -5.25 1.88 -3.41
CA HIS A 31 -4.13 0.92 -3.50
C HIS A 31 -3.75 0.32 -2.13
N GLY A 32 -3.94 1.07 -1.05
CA GLY A 32 -3.67 0.60 0.31
C GLY A 32 -4.88 -0.12 0.90
N VAL A 33 -5.98 0.60 1.08
CA VAL A 33 -7.13 0.05 1.83
C VAL A 33 -7.98 -0.90 0.99
N LEU A 34 -8.42 -0.51 -0.21
CA LEU A 34 -9.29 -1.36 -1.04
C LEU A 34 -8.54 -2.57 -1.62
N LEU A 35 -7.39 -2.35 -2.27
CA LEU A 35 -6.64 -3.46 -2.88
C LEU A 35 -6.00 -4.37 -1.84
N TRP A 36 -5.23 -3.80 -0.91
CA TRP A 36 -4.49 -4.63 0.05
C TRP A 36 -5.39 -5.04 1.21
N GLY A 37 -6.05 -4.08 1.87
CA GLY A 37 -6.93 -4.35 3.01
C GLY A 37 -8.13 -5.22 2.62
N GLY A 38 -8.75 -4.96 1.46
CA GLY A 38 -9.84 -5.79 0.93
C GLY A 38 -9.39 -7.21 0.57
N PHE A 39 -8.26 -7.37 -0.14
CA PHE A 39 -7.70 -8.69 -0.44
C PHE A 39 -7.38 -9.47 0.83
N MET A 40 -6.81 -8.83 1.84
CA MET A 40 -6.44 -9.49 3.09
C MET A 40 -7.62 -9.75 4.02
N PHE A 41 -8.66 -8.92 3.96
CA PHE A 41 -9.94 -9.24 4.57
C PHE A 41 -10.51 -10.51 3.96
N VAL A 42 -10.65 -10.57 2.64
CA VAL A 42 -11.15 -11.76 1.93
C VAL A 42 -10.26 -12.98 2.20
N PHE A 43 -8.94 -12.83 2.13
CA PHE A 43 -8.00 -13.91 2.43
C PHE A 43 -8.15 -14.38 3.88
N SER A 44 -8.22 -13.47 4.85
CA SER A 44 -8.41 -13.83 6.26
C SER A 44 -9.75 -14.52 6.48
N THR A 45 -10.83 -14.03 5.87
CA THR A 45 -12.16 -14.63 5.97
C THR A 45 -12.15 -16.02 5.35
N VAL A 46 -11.58 -16.21 4.16
CA VAL A 46 -11.50 -17.51 3.49
C VAL A 46 -10.60 -18.47 4.26
N PHE A 47 -9.45 -18.01 4.76
CA PHE A 47 -8.52 -18.85 5.52
C PHE A 47 -9.08 -19.24 6.89
N PHE A 48 -9.69 -18.30 7.62
CA PHE A 48 -10.43 -18.61 8.85
C PHE A 48 -11.59 -19.54 8.56
N GLN A 49 -12.39 -19.30 7.53
CA GLN A 49 -13.48 -20.19 7.11
C GLN A 49 -12.94 -21.61 6.85
N HIS A 50 -11.81 -21.72 6.13
CA HIS A 50 -11.22 -23.00 5.73
C HIS A 50 -10.53 -23.74 6.89
N GLN A 51 -10.01 -23.02 7.89
CA GLN A 51 -9.50 -23.62 9.12
C GLN A 51 -10.63 -23.98 10.11
N VAL A 52 -11.77 -23.29 10.07
CA VAL A 52 -12.84 -23.41 11.06
C VAL A 52 -13.89 -24.48 10.70
N PHE A 53 -13.91 -25.02 9.47
CA PHE A 53 -14.73 -26.19 9.10
C PHE A 53 -14.41 -27.48 9.89
N GLY A 54 -13.46 -27.45 10.84
CA GLY A 54 -13.28 -28.52 11.83
C GLY A 54 -14.13 -28.39 13.10
N ASP A 55 -14.56 -27.19 13.51
CA ASP A 55 -15.19 -27.01 14.85
C ASP A 55 -15.95 -25.67 15.03
N VAL A 56 -16.90 -25.37 14.13
CA VAL A 56 -17.61 -24.07 14.08
C VAL A 56 -18.57 -23.81 15.27
N PHE A 57 -18.77 -24.77 16.18
CA PHE A 57 -19.74 -24.62 17.29
C PHE A 57 -19.13 -24.56 18.70
N SER A 58 -17.81 -24.48 18.84
CA SER A 58 -17.20 -24.16 20.15
C SER A 58 -17.31 -22.66 20.44
N THR A 59 -18.45 -22.36 21.02
CA THR A 59 -18.91 -21.09 21.53
C THR A 59 -18.05 -20.64 22.72
N GLN A 60 -17.03 -19.83 22.47
CA GLN A 60 -16.48 -18.92 23.50
C GLN A 60 -16.35 -17.51 22.94
N GLY A 61 -17.48 -16.80 22.99
CA GLY A 61 -17.61 -15.34 23.07
C GLY A 61 -16.78 -14.49 22.09
N ASN A 62 -17.47 -13.91 21.10
CA ASN A 62 -17.04 -12.76 20.29
C ASN A 62 -16.26 -13.03 18.99
N LEU A 63 -16.70 -14.03 18.21
CA LEU A 63 -16.31 -14.21 16.81
C LEU A 63 -16.50 -12.94 15.93
N PRO A 64 -17.65 -12.23 15.96
CA PRO A 64 -17.82 -10.99 15.20
C PRO A 64 -16.86 -9.87 15.65
N PHE A 65 -16.54 -9.78 16.94
CA PHE A 65 -15.59 -8.80 17.46
C PHE A 65 -14.16 -9.06 16.97
N ARG A 66 -13.73 -10.33 16.92
CA ARG A 66 -12.41 -10.70 16.38
C ARG A 66 -12.29 -10.36 14.90
N LEU A 67 -13.34 -10.64 14.12
CA LEU A 67 -13.39 -10.26 12.70
C LEU A 67 -13.37 -8.74 12.53
N MET A 68 -14.11 -8.00 13.35
CA MET A 68 -14.17 -6.54 13.30
C MET A 68 -12.82 -5.91 13.72
N LEU A 69 -12.17 -6.42 14.78
CA LEU A 69 -10.83 -6.02 15.17
C LEU A 69 -9.81 -6.33 14.07
N GLY A 70 -9.86 -7.53 13.49
CA GLY A 70 -9.01 -7.91 12.36
C GLY A 70 -9.18 -6.96 11.18
N ALA A 71 -10.43 -6.68 10.79
CA ALA A 71 -10.73 -5.74 9.71
C ALA A 71 -10.22 -4.32 10.00
N LEU A 72 -10.40 -3.83 11.23
CA LEU A 72 -9.90 -2.51 11.65
C LEU A 72 -8.37 -2.44 11.63
N VAL A 73 -7.69 -3.44 12.21
CA VAL A 73 -6.23 -3.51 12.24
C VAL A 73 -5.67 -3.62 10.82
N TRP A 74 -6.20 -4.51 9.98
CA TRP A 74 -5.75 -4.66 8.60
C TRP A 74 -6.02 -3.42 7.74
N THR A 75 -7.16 -2.77 7.92
CA THR A 75 -7.46 -1.48 7.28
C THR A 75 -6.47 -0.41 7.71
N PHE A 76 -6.17 -0.34 9.00
CA PHE A 76 -5.23 0.65 9.55
C PHE A 76 -3.79 0.40 9.06
N VAL A 77 -3.34 -0.86 9.06
CA VAL A 77 -2.03 -1.28 8.53
C VAL A 77 -1.95 -1.01 7.02
N GLY A 78 -2.99 -1.35 6.25
CA GLY A 78 -3.07 -1.07 4.82
C GLY A 78 -3.03 0.43 4.51
N TYR A 79 -3.67 1.25 5.35
CA TYR A 79 -3.59 2.71 5.26
C TYR A 79 -2.18 3.24 5.55
N LEU A 80 -1.54 2.79 6.65
CA LEU A 80 -0.16 3.18 6.99
C LEU A 80 0.82 2.76 5.90
N TYR A 81 0.66 1.55 5.37
CA TYR A 81 1.49 1.02 4.30
C TYR A 81 1.34 1.83 3.02
N GLY A 82 0.09 2.13 2.60
CA GLY A 82 -0.17 3.00 1.46
C GLY A 82 0.44 4.40 1.62
N ARG A 83 0.36 4.96 2.83
CA ARG A 83 0.98 6.26 3.16
C ARG A 83 2.50 6.20 3.09
N SER A 84 3.11 5.18 3.67
CA SER A 84 4.57 4.99 3.67
C SER A 84 5.09 4.79 2.25
N LYS A 85 4.41 3.97 1.43
CA LYS A 85 4.75 3.81 0.01
C LYS A 85 4.67 5.12 -0.76
N TRP A 86 3.62 5.91 -0.54
CA TRP A 86 3.52 7.24 -1.17
C TRP A 86 4.70 8.14 -0.80
N GLN A 87 5.06 8.20 0.49
CA GLN A 87 6.16 9.06 0.94
C GLN A 87 7.50 8.64 0.33
N ARG A 88 7.80 7.35 0.29
CA ARG A 88 9.03 6.85 -0.36
C ARG A 88 9.05 7.21 -1.84
N ASN A 89 7.93 7.02 -2.52
CA ASN A 89 7.84 7.28 -3.95
C ASN A 89 7.92 8.78 -4.30
N GLU A 90 7.44 9.64 -3.40
CA GLU A 90 7.59 11.09 -3.52
C GLU A 90 9.04 11.53 -3.28
N GLN A 91 9.73 10.92 -2.31
CA GLN A 91 11.15 11.17 -2.04
C GLN A 91 12.01 10.79 -3.25
N ASP A 92 11.83 9.57 -3.78
CA ASP A 92 12.56 9.08 -4.96
C ASP A 92 12.34 9.97 -6.20
N TYR A 93 11.11 10.50 -6.36
CA TYR A 93 10.79 11.43 -7.44
C TYR A 93 11.47 12.79 -7.25
N ALA A 94 11.47 13.33 -6.04
CA ALA A 94 12.11 14.61 -5.71
C ALA A 94 13.63 14.55 -5.93
N GLU A 95 14.28 13.47 -5.50
CA GLU A 95 15.72 13.24 -5.70
C GLU A 95 16.11 13.20 -7.19
N GLN A 96 15.29 12.56 -8.02
CA GLN A 96 15.53 12.52 -9.47
C GLN A 96 15.31 13.86 -10.15
N MET A 97 14.27 14.61 -9.77
CA MET A 97 14.05 15.96 -10.31
C MET A 97 15.20 16.91 -9.94
N GLN A 98 15.71 16.85 -8.71
CA GLN A 98 16.88 17.63 -8.29
C GLN A 98 18.15 17.24 -9.07
N SER A 99 18.36 15.93 -9.28
CA SER A 99 19.51 15.43 -10.04
C SER A 99 19.44 15.85 -11.52
N ARG A 100 18.25 15.85 -12.12
CA ARG A 100 18.02 16.29 -13.50
C ARG A 100 18.26 17.80 -13.65
N ASN A 101 17.83 18.61 -12.69
CA ASN A 101 18.05 20.05 -12.69
C ASN A 101 19.55 20.40 -12.55
N LYS A 102 20.27 19.75 -11.62
CA LYS A 102 21.73 19.91 -11.49
C LYS A 102 22.47 19.59 -12.79
N ASN A 103 22.14 18.48 -13.46
CA ASN A 103 22.79 18.11 -14.72
C ASN A 103 22.43 19.03 -15.90
N GLY A 104 21.23 19.64 -15.92
CA GLY A 104 20.83 20.60 -16.96
C GLY A 104 21.40 22.01 -16.77
N SER A 105 21.92 22.34 -15.58
CA SER A 105 22.57 23.63 -15.30
C SER A 105 24.06 23.69 -15.66
N ILE A 106 24.65 22.55 -16.08
CA ILE A 106 26.08 22.42 -16.43
C ILE A 106 26.27 22.38 -17.97
N SER A 107 25.19 22.39 -18.75
CA SER A 107 25.22 22.42 -20.23
C SER A 107 25.06 23.83 -20.79
#